data_AF-A0A7K3S3I9-F1
#
_entry.id   AF-A0A7K3S3I9-F1
#
_cell.length_a   1.000
_cell.length_b   1.000
_cell.length_c   1.000
_cell.angle_alpha   90.00
_cell.angle_beta   90.00
_cell.angle_gamma   90.00
#
_symmetry.space_group_name_H-M   'P 1'
#
loop_
_entity.id
_entity.type
_entity.pdbx_description
1 polymer ?
#
loop_
_entity_poly.entity_id
_entity_poly.type
_entity_poly.pdbx_seq_one_letter_code
_entity_poly.pdbx_strand_id
1 'polypeptide(L)'
;MTTAPGRRSSTFTRLLRHGFTDPSAAEQLLDLDALASVRSDPVLLEALGATADPDLALRGLVRIVEAGEESERQVLLDTLVTAKPLRDRLLGVLGASEALGDHLARHPRDWQALVTYESADLHPGVAEFEQGLADAVDPDSLRVAYRRCLLTLAARDVCGTTGLAQTAAELA
;
A
#
# COMPACT_ATOMS: atom_id res chain seq x y z
N MET A 1 -22.51 -14.46 -31.82
CA MET A 1 -21.46 -13.53 -31.32
C MET A 1 -20.62 -14.31 -30.32
N THR A 2 -19.41 -14.68 -30.73
CA THR A 2 -18.54 -15.61 -30.00
C THR A 2 -17.62 -14.82 -29.08
N THR A 3 -17.86 -14.85 -27.77
CA THR A 3 -16.99 -14.22 -26.78
C THR A 3 -15.81 -15.15 -26.48
N ALA A 4 -14.58 -14.67 -26.73
CA ALA A 4 -13.33 -15.39 -26.53
C ALA A 4 -13.17 -15.88 -25.06
N PRO A 5 -13.20 -17.20 -24.77
CA PRO A 5 -13.12 -17.73 -23.41
C PRO A 5 -11.68 -17.78 -22.85
N GLY A 6 -10.66 -17.56 -23.69
CA GLY A 6 -9.27 -17.87 -23.35
C GLY A 6 -8.57 -16.90 -22.40
N ARG A 7 -8.82 -15.58 -22.52
CA ARG A 7 -8.10 -14.56 -21.73
C ARG A 7 -8.50 -14.61 -20.25
N ARG A 8 -9.80 -14.63 -19.94
CA ARG A 8 -10.32 -14.68 -18.55
C ARG A 8 -9.84 -15.91 -17.79
N SER A 9 -9.83 -17.08 -18.45
CA SER A 9 -9.33 -18.33 -17.84
C SER A 9 -7.83 -18.23 -17.46
N SER A 10 -7.02 -17.56 -18.29
CA SER A 10 -5.60 -17.33 -18.02
C SER A 10 -5.34 -16.32 -16.90
N THR A 11 -6.07 -15.19 -16.88
CA THR A 11 -5.94 -14.17 -15.82
C THR A 11 -6.38 -14.72 -14.47
N PHE A 12 -7.54 -15.39 -14.43
CA PHE A 12 -8.08 -16.03 -13.24
C PHE A 12 -7.09 -17.02 -12.61
N THR A 13 -6.50 -17.90 -13.42
CA THR A 13 -5.50 -18.87 -12.96
C THR A 13 -4.24 -18.18 -12.44
N ARG A 14 -3.82 -17.06 -13.06
CA ARG A 14 -2.68 -16.28 -12.61
C ARG A 14 -2.95 -15.65 -11.25
N LEU A 15 -4.10 -15.02 -11.05
CA LEU A 15 -4.51 -14.42 -9.78
C LEU A 15 -4.58 -15.45 -8.66
N LEU A 16 -5.16 -16.63 -8.90
CA LEU A 16 -5.14 -17.73 -7.92
C LEU A 16 -3.72 -18.13 -7.50
N ARG A 17 -2.77 -18.19 -8.44
CA ARG A 17 -1.37 -18.52 -8.14
C ARG A 17 -0.67 -17.44 -7.30
N HIS A 18 -1.13 -16.21 -7.37
CA HIS A 18 -0.66 -15.09 -6.55
C HIS A 18 -1.45 -14.95 -5.23
N GLY A 19 -2.28 -15.92 -4.87
CA GLY A 19 -2.95 -15.95 -3.56
C GLY A 19 -4.24 -15.14 -3.45
N PHE A 20 -4.77 -14.61 -4.56
CA PHE A 20 -6.09 -13.96 -4.56
C PHE A 20 -7.18 -14.98 -4.24
N THR A 21 -8.00 -14.65 -3.25
CA THR A 21 -9.14 -15.46 -2.79
C THR A 21 -10.37 -15.20 -3.66
N ASP A 22 -10.53 -13.98 -4.18
CA ASP A 22 -11.55 -13.66 -5.18
C ASP A 22 -10.93 -13.13 -6.50
N PRO A 23 -10.43 -14.04 -7.36
CA PRO A 23 -9.84 -13.66 -8.64
C PRO A 23 -10.79 -12.90 -9.57
N SER A 24 -12.11 -13.11 -9.44
CA SER A 24 -13.09 -12.46 -10.32
C SER A 24 -13.28 -11.00 -9.92
N ALA A 25 -13.38 -10.72 -8.62
CA ALA A 25 -13.38 -9.35 -8.12
C ALA A 25 -12.04 -8.65 -8.39
N ALA A 26 -10.91 -9.35 -8.20
CA ALA A 26 -9.60 -8.80 -8.49
C ALA A 26 -9.42 -8.44 -9.98
N GLU A 27 -9.90 -9.27 -10.91
CA GLU A 27 -9.87 -8.95 -12.34
C GLU A 27 -10.69 -7.69 -12.65
N GLN A 28 -11.87 -7.53 -12.06
CA GLN A 28 -12.70 -6.33 -12.23
C GLN A 28 -12.02 -5.06 -11.71
N LEU A 29 -11.34 -5.14 -10.57
CA LEU A 29 -10.59 -4.01 -10.01
C LEU A 29 -9.37 -3.64 -10.87
N LEU A 30 -8.64 -4.63 -11.39
CA LEU A 30 -7.51 -4.39 -12.30
C LEU A 30 -7.94 -3.80 -13.65
N ASP A 31 -9.18 -4.06 -14.08
CA ASP A 31 -9.71 -3.53 -15.34
C ASP A 31 -10.16 -2.07 -15.24
N LEU A 32 -10.22 -1.47 -14.05
CA LEU A 32 -10.55 -0.05 -13.86
C LEU A 32 -9.56 0.87 -14.60
N ASP A 33 -10.09 1.92 -15.23
CA ASP A 33 -9.28 2.89 -15.98
C ASP A 33 -8.23 3.57 -15.10
N ALA A 34 -8.50 3.71 -13.81
CA ALA A 34 -7.58 4.31 -12.85
C ALA A 34 -6.28 3.49 -12.68
N LEU A 35 -6.28 2.19 -13.02
CA LEU A 35 -5.09 1.31 -13.02
C LEU A 35 -4.57 1.00 -14.43
N ALA A 36 -5.09 1.64 -15.48
CA ALA A 36 -4.81 1.27 -16.86
C ALA A 36 -3.31 1.25 -17.21
N SER A 37 -2.51 2.12 -16.60
CA SER A 37 -1.06 2.22 -16.81
C SER A 37 -0.26 1.04 -16.23
N VAL A 38 -0.77 0.38 -15.19
CA VAL A 38 -0.02 -0.64 -14.43
C VAL A 38 -0.71 -2.02 -14.39
N ARG A 39 -1.97 -2.14 -14.81
CA ARG A 39 -2.75 -3.39 -14.70
C ARG A 39 -2.14 -4.61 -15.41
N SER A 40 -1.31 -4.38 -16.43
CA SER A 40 -0.60 -5.44 -17.16
C SER A 40 0.86 -5.60 -16.74
N ASP A 41 1.32 -4.81 -15.77
CA ASP A 41 2.69 -4.86 -15.28
C ASP A 41 2.87 -6.12 -14.40
N PRO A 42 3.79 -7.04 -14.76
CA PRO A 42 4.04 -8.24 -13.97
C PRO A 42 4.57 -7.93 -12.57
N VAL A 43 5.28 -6.81 -12.38
CA VAL A 43 5.86 -6.39 -11.11
C VAL A 43 4.77 -6.07 -10.10
N LEU A 44 3.67 -5.45 -10.54
CA LEU A 44 2.53 -5.16 -9.67
C LEU A 44 1.87 -6.44 -9.16
N LEU A 45 1.61 -7.40 -10.05
CA LEU A 45 0.97 -8.67 -9.68
C LEU A 45 1.85 -9.52 -8.76
N GLU A 46 3.16 -9.58 -9.04
CA GLU A 46 4.12 -10.26 -8.17
C GLU A 46 4.14 -9.63 -6.76
N ALA A 47 4.19 -8.30 -6.68
CA ALA A 47 4.23 -7.59 -5.41
C ALA A 47 2.92 -7.73 -4.61
N LEU A 48 1.76 -7.66 -5.27
CA LEU A 48 0.46 -7.92 -4.63
C LEU A 48 0.43 -9.34 -4.05
N GLY A 49 0.88 -10.34 -4.81
CA GLY A 49 0.91 -11.73 -4.34
C GLY A 49 1.93 -12.03 -3.24
N ALA A 50 2.85 -11.10 -2.96
CA ALA A 50 3.78 -11.19 -1.84
C ALA A 50 3.22 -10.58 -0.53
N THR A 51 2.04 -9.96 -0.58
CA THR A 51 1.40 -9.36 0.60
C THR A 51 0.66 -10.41 1.43
N ALA A 52 0.31 -10.06 2.68
CA ALA A 52 -0.44 -10.94 3.57
C ALA A 52 -1.87 -11.24 3.07
N ASP A 53 -2.53 -10.25 2.48
CA ASP A 53 -3.84 -10.37 1.81
C ASP A 53 -3.81 -9.57 0.48
N PRO A 54 -3.63 -10.23 -0.67
CA PRO A 54 -3.56 -9.57 -1.98
C PRO A 54 -4.88 -8.92 -2.40
N ASP A 55 -6.03 -9.47 -2.00
CA ASP A 55 -7.34 -8.88 -2.30
C ASP A 55 -7.52 -7.57 -1.53
N LEU A 56 -7.11 -7.53 -0.26
CA LEU A 56 -7.14 -6.32 0.57
C LEU A 56 -6.17 -5.27 0.03
N ALA A 57 -4.95 -5.68 -0.34
CA ALA A 57 -3.95 -4.78 -0.91
C ALA A 57 -4.46 -4.10 -2.19
N LEU A 58 -5.03 -4.88 -3.12
CA LEU A 58 -5.59 -4.36 -4.37
C LEU A 58 -6.77 -3.41 -4.12
N ARG A 59 -7.70 -3.79 -3.23
CA ARG A 59 -8.83 -2.91 -2.83
C ARG A 59 -8.35 -1.61 -2.18
N GLY A 60 -7.31 -1.66 -1.36
CA GLY A 60 -6.68 -0.48 -0.76
C GLY A 60 -6.07 0.43 -1.82
N LEU A 61 -5.29 -0.14 -2.75
CA LEU A 61 -4.63 0.60 -3.83
C LEU A 61 -5.64 1.34 -4.72
N VAL A 62 -6.70 0.64 -5.16
CA VAL A 62 -7.76 1.26 -5.97
C VAL A 62 -8.38 2.45 -5.26
N ARG A 63 -8.70 2.33 -3.97
CA ARG A 63 -9.31 3.42 -3.19
C ARG A 63 -8.40 4.66 -3.10
N ILE A 64 -7.09 4.47 -2.94
CA ILE A 64 -6.13 5.59 -2.92
C ILE A 64 -6.07 6.27 -4.29
N VAL A 65 -5.97 5.47 -5.35
CA VAL A 65 -5.88 5.92 -6.73
C VAL A 65 -7.14 6.66 -7.18
N GLU A 66 -8.33 6.22 -6.76
CA GLU A 66 -9.60 6.87 -7.06
C GLU A 66 -9.81 8.17 -6.27
N ALA A 67 -9.30 8.24 -5.04
CA ALA A 67 -9.41 9.42 -4.20
C ALA A 67 -8.42 10.55 -4.55
N GLY A 68 -7.27 10.20 -5.14
CA GLY A 68 -6.24 11.15 -5.55
C GLY A 68 -6.57 11.91 -6.84
N GLU A 69 -5.97 13.09 -7.00
CA GLU A 69 -6.00 13.81 -8.27
C GLU A 69 -5.22 13.04 -9.35
N GLU A 70 -5.55 13.26 -10.63
CA GLU A 70 -4.96 12.52 -11.76
C GLU A 70 -3.42 12.62 -11.80
N SER A 71 -2.85 13.78 -11.48
CA SER A 71 -1.40 13.97 -11.39
C SER A 71 -0.76 13.15 -10.26
N GLU A 72 -1.40 13.12 -9.08
CA GLU A 72 -0.92 12.37 -7.92
C GLU A 72 -1.04 10.86 -8.12
N ARG A 73 -2.14 10.43 -8.76
CA ARG A 73 -2.35 9.05 -9.20
C ARG A 73 -1.20 8.60 -10.11
N GLN A 74 -0.87 9.40 -11.12
CA GLN A 74 0.20 9.05 -12.05
C GLN A 74 1.55 8.92 -11.33
N VAL A 75 1.88 9.84 -10.42
CA VAL A 75 3.10 9.77 -9.61
C VAL A 75 3.11 8.51 -8.75
N LEU A 76 2.02 8.20 -8.06
CA LEU A 76 1.92 6.99 -7.23
C LEU A 76 2.13 5.72 -8.06
N LEU A 77 1.42 5.59 -9.19
CA LEU A 77 1.50 4.40 -10.04
C LEU A 77 2.88 4.23 -10.68
N ASP A 78 3.51 5.32 -11.13
CA ASP A 78 4.88 5.31 -11.63
C ASP A 78 5.88 4.90 -10.54
N THR A 79 5.72 5.45 -9.33
CA THR A 79 6.61 5.11 -8.21
C THR A 79 6.43 3.67 -7.76
N LEU A 80 5.21 3.12 -7.83
CA LEU A 80 4.94 1.71 -7.54
C LEU A 80 5.72 0.78 -8.47
N VAL A 81 5.78 1.07 -9.78
CA VAL A 81 6.50 0.19 -10.71
C VAL A 81 8.01 0.41 -10.69
N THR A 82 8.47 1.65 -10.45
CA THR A 82 9.90 2.02 -10.50
C THR A 82 10.65 1.82 -9.18
N ALA A 83 10.01 1.99 -8.02
CA ALA A 83 10.67 1.97 -6.71
C ALA A 83 10.26 0.76 -5.86
N LYS A 84 11.01 -0.34 -5.97
CA LYS A 84 10.76 -1.59 -5.21
C LYS A 84 10.58 -1.36 -3.70
N PRO A 85 11.43 -0.60 -2.98
CA PRO A 85 11.26 -0.43 -1.54
C PRO A 85 9.95 0.26 -1.15
N LEU A 86 9.51 1.26 -1.93
CA LEU A 86 8.22 1.90 -1.70
C LEU A 86 7.08 0.91 -1.96
N ARG A 87 7.13 0.21 -3.10
CA ARG A 87 6.11 -0.75 -3.51
C ARG A 87 5.88 -1.82 -2.44
N ASP A 88 6.95 -2.43 -1.96
CA ASP A 88 6.86 -3.51 -0.97
C ASP A 88 6.23 -2.99 0.34
N ARG A 89 6.61 -1.79 0.78
CA ARG A 89 6.05 -1.14 1.99
C ARG A 89 4.58 -0.80 1.84
N LEU A 90 4.24 -0.10 0.76
CA LEU A 90 2.87 0.36 0.54
C LEU A 90 1.95 -0.85 0.39
N LEU A 91 2.27 -1.79 -0.50
CA LEU A 91 1.43 -2.97 -0.71
C LEU A 91 1.42 -3.89 0.51
N GLY A 92 2.55 -4.03 1.21
CA GLY A 92 2.63 -4.77 2.47
C GLY A 92 1.67 -4.23 3.52
N VAL A 93 1.67 -2.91 3.77
CA VAL A 93 0.73 -2.28 4.70
C VAL A 93 -0.72 -2.46 4.24
N LEU A 94 -0.99 -2.23 2.96
CA LEU A 94 -2.35 -2.35 2.43
C LEU A 94 -2.88 -3.78 2.56
N GLY A 95 -2.04 -4.80 2.37
CA GLY A 95 -2.41 -6.19 2.57
C GLY A 95 -2.47 -6.62 4.03
N ALA A 96 -1.98 -5.80 4.98
CA ALA A 96 -1.98 -6.13 6.40
C ALA A 96 -3.00 -5.31 7.22
N SER A 97 -3.42 -4.14 6.75
CA SER A 97 -4.23 -3.20 7.53
C SER A 97 -5.25 -2.43 6.71
N GLU A 98 -6.52 -2.82 6.85
CA GLU A 98 -7.64 -2.08 6.27
C GLU A 98 -7.71 -0.64 6.79
N ALA A 99 -7.45 -0.44 8.09
CA ALA A 99 -7.51 0.89 8.71
C ALA A 99 -6.47 1.87 8.15
N LEU A 100 -5.27 1.39 7.80
CA LEU A 100 -4.25 2.23 7.16
C LEU A 100 -4.56 2.45 5.67
N GLY A 101 -5.14 1.47 4.98
CA GLY A 101 -5.68 1.67 3.64
C GLY A 101 -6.79 2.72 3.60
N ASP A 102 -7.71 2.70 4.56
CA ASP A 102 -8.76 3.71 4.72
C ASP A 102 -8.20 5.10 5.00
N HIS A 103 -7.15 5.18 5.83
CA HIS A 103 -6.47 6.44 6.11
C HIS A 103 -5.84 7.01 4.85
N LEU A 104 -5.11 6.21 4.08
CA LEU A 104 -4.51 6.62 2.82
C LEU A 104 -5.56 7.00 1.77
N ALA A 105 -6.72 6.35 1.72
CA ALA A 105 -7.80 6.77 0.83
C ALA A 105 -8.35 8.16 1.20
N ARG A 106 -8.37 8.52 2.50
CA ARG A 106 -8.77 9.86 2.97
C ARG A 106 -7.67 10.90 2.84
N HIS A 107 -6.41 10.47 2.89
CA HIS A 107 -5.23 11.32 2.79
C HIS A 107 -4.23 10.73 1.79
N PRO A 108 -4.51 10.77 0.47
CA PRO A 108 -3.70 10.09 -0.53
C PRO A 108 -2.22 10.46 -0.47
N ARG A 109 -1.89 11.74 -0.23
CA ARG A 109 -0.49 12.21 -0.16
C ARG A 109 0.35 11.55 0.95
N ASP A 110 -0.27 10.96 1.98
CA ASP A 110 0.47 10.36 3.10
C ASP A 110 1.28 9.11 2.66
N TRP A 111 1.04 8.53 1.48
CA TRP A 111 1.91 7.46 0.94
C TRP A 111 3.35 7.95 0.74
N GLN A 112 3.57 9.25 0.54
CA GLN A 112 4.90 9.83 0.37
C GLN A 112 5.78 9.66 1.60
N ALA A 113 5.18 9.50 2.80
CA ALA A 113 5.92 9.18 4.01
C ALA A 113 6.68 7.84 3.93
N LEU A 114 6.34 6.98 2.98
CA LEU A 114 7.00 5.70 2.74
C LEU A 114 8.17 5.79 1.74
N VAL A 115 8.34 6.95 1.06
CA VAL A 115 9.44 7.22 0.12
C VAL A 115 10.74 7.45 0.87
N THR A 116 10.67 8.22 1.96
CA THR A 116 11.82 8.52 2.82
C THR A 116 12.12 7.28 3.64
N TYR A 117 13.05 6.48 3.13
CA TYR A 117 13.62 5.38 3.88
C TYR A 117 15.12 5.40 3.67
N GLU A 118 15.83 6.03 4.59
CA GLU A 118 17.24 5.76 4.81
C GLU A 118 17.38 4.68 5.90
N SER A 119 18.43 3.87 5.86
CA SER A 119 18.69 2.88 6.92
C SER A 119 18.85 3.50 8.32
N ALA A 120 19.03 4.82 8.42
CA ALA A 120 18.98 5.57 9.68
C ALA A 120 17.56 5.64 10.28
N ASP A 121 16.52 5.48 9.45
CA ASP A 121 15.11 5.48 9.85
C ASP A 121 14.66 4.14 10.44
N LEU A 122 15.57 3.18 10.69
CA LEU A 122 15.20 1.87 11.26
C LEU A 122 14.68 1.96 12.70
N HIS A 123 14.97 3.07 13.41
CA HIS A 123 14.62 3.27 14.81
C HIS A 123 14.29 4.74 15.10
N PRO A 124 13.17 5.29 14.60
CA PRO A 124 12.74 6.59 15.10
C PRO A 124 12.49 6.45 16.59
N GLY A 125 13.22 7.19 17.40
CA GLY A 125 12.93 7.33 18.80
C GLY A 125 11.65 8.12 19.01
N VAL A 126 11.31 8.31 20.28
CA VAL A 126 10.19 9.15 20.69
C VAL A 126 10.32 10.57 20.11
N ALA A 127 11.54 11.08 19.93
CA ALA A 127 11.79 12.41 19.39
C ALA A 127 11.33 12.57 17.93
N GLU A 128 11.62 11.61 17.06
CA GLU A 128 11.19 11.62 15.67
C GLU A 128 9.66 11.47 15.56
N PHE A 129 9.06 10.69 16.46
CA PHE A 129 7.61 10.57 16.56
C PHE A 129 6.98 11.90 16.99
N GLU A 130 7.49 12.53 18.05
CA GLU A 130 7.05 13.85 18.52
C GLU A 130 7.22 14.92 17.43
N GLN A 131 8.33 14.88 16.68
CA GLN A 131 8.56 15.78 15.56
C GLN A 131 7.52 15.61 14.45
N GLY A 132 7.10 14.37 14.16
CA GLY A 132 6.01 14.09 13.21
C GLY A 132 4.66 14.67 13.64
N LEU A 133 4.46 14.91 14.94
CA LEU A 133 3.25 15.50 15.50
C LEU A 133 3.34 17.02 15.72
N ALA A 134 4.53 17.60 15.64
CA ALA A 134 4.81 18.96 16.11
C ALA A 134 4.00 20.06 15.37
N ASP A 135 3.66 19.82 14.10
CA ASP A 135 2.91 20.77 13.28
C ASP A 135 1.38 20.68 13.48
N ALA A 136 0.90 19.73 14.28
CA ALA A 136 -0.52 19.59 14.57
C ALA A 136 -1.01 20.69 15.54
N VAL A 137 -1.97 21.50 15.10
CA VAL A 137 -2.51 22.63 15.87
C VAL A 137 -3.91 22.36 16.42
N ASP A 138 -4.51 21.23 16.06
CA ASP A 138 -5.87 20.87 16.43
C ASP A 138 -6.04 19.32 16.50
N PRO A 139 -7.13 18.81 17.09
CA PRO A 139 -7.34 17.37 17.24
C PRO A 139 -7.40 16.58 15.92
N ASP A 140 -7.82 17.20 14.82
CA ASP A 140 -7.92 16.51 13.54
C ASP A 140 -6.56 16.45 12.85
N SER A 141 -5.81 17.55 12.82
CA SER A 141 -4.42 17.54 12.34
C SER A 141 -3.54 16.58 13.14
N LEU A 142 -3.78 16.46 14.46
CA LEU A 142 -3.08 15.48 15.30
C LEU A 142 -3.42 14.04 14.92
N ARG A 143 -4.68 13.71 14.64
CA ARG A 143 -5.08 12.36 14.22
C ARG A 143 -4.47 11.96 12.88
N VAL A 144 -4.40 12.90 11.93
CA VAL A 144 -3.78 12.68 10.62
C VAL A 144 -2.28 12.44 10.79
N ALA A 145 -1.58 13.31 11.53
CA ALA A 145 -0.16 13.16 11.82
C ALA A 145 0.15 11.83 12.51
N TYR A 146 -0.62 11.48 13.55
CA TYR A 146 -0.51 10.21 14.25
C TYR A 146 -0.68 9.01 13.32
N ARG A 147 -1.70 9.02 12.45
CA ARG A 147 -1.93 7.94 11.49
C ARG A 147 -0.82 7.83 10.45
N ARG A 148 -0.23 8.95 10.03
CA ARG A 148 0.96 8.98 9.15
C ARG A 148 2.18 8.37 9.84
N CYS A 149 2.40 8.64 11.12
CA CYS A 149 3.45 8.00 11.90
C CYS A 149 3.20 6.49 12.08
N LEU A 150 1.97 6.07 12.34
CA LEU A 150 1.63 4.64 12.40
C LEU A 150 1.84 3.94 11.05
N LEU A 151 1.57 4.62 9.95
CA LEU A 151 1.80 4.09 8.61
C LEU A 151 3.27 3.74 8.39
N THR A 152 4.20 4.61 8.80
CA THR A 152 5.64 4.33 8.64
C THR A 152 6.10 3.19 9.55
N LEU A 153 5.58 3.10 10.78
CA LEU A 153 5.87 2.00 11.70
C LEU A 153 5.36 0.65 11.16
N ALA A 154 4.10 0.61 10.71
CA ALA A 154 3.52 -0.61 10.14
C ALA A 154 4.26 -1.09 8.88
N ALA A 155 4.69 -0.16 8.03
CA ALA A 155 5.48 -0.49 6.85
C ALA A 155 6.82 -1.16 7.20
N ARG A 156 7.47 -0.74 8.30
CA ARG A 156 8.70 -1.37 8.79
C ARG A 156 8.47 -2.78 9.32
N ASP A 157 7.45 -2.94 10.16
CA ASP A 157 7.11 -4.21 10.79
C ASP A 157 6.78 -5.27 9.73
N VAL A 158 5.90 -4.93 8.77
CA VAL A 158 5.48 -5.87 7.71
C VAL A 158 6.60 -6.18 6.72
N CYS A 159 7.49 -5.23 6.42
CA CYS A 159 8.63 -5.48 5.53
C CYS A 159 9.82 -6.15 6.23
N GLY A 160 9.68 -6.57 7.49
CA GLY A 160 10.69 -7.36 8.20
C GLY A 160 11.99 -6.61 8.46
N THR A 161 11.93 -5.28 8.57
CA THR A 161 13.11 -4.47 8.89
C THR A 161 13.39 -4.40 10.39
N THR A 162 12.48 -4.94 11.21
CA THR A 162 12.58 -5.02 12.66
C THR A 162 11.99 -6.36 13.13
N GLY A 163 12.68 -7.10 14.00
CA GLY A 163 12.20 -8.41 14.46
C GLY A 163 11.09 -8.31 15.52
N LEU A 164 10.23 -9.33 15.61
CA LEU A 164 9.05 -9.42 16.49
C LEU A 164 9.33 -9.13 17.99
N ALA A 165 10.54 -9.43 18.47
CA ALA A 165 10.99 -9.11 19.82
C ALA A 165 11.21 -7.60 20.06
N GLN A 166 11.45 -6.85 18.99
CA GLN A 166 11.69 -5.42 19.01
C GLN A 166 10.38 -4.63 18.89
N THR A 167 9.42 -5.09 18.07
CA THR A 167 8.06 -4.54 18.02
C THR A 167 7.36 -4.63 19.39
N ALA A 168 7.60 -5.71 20.13
CA ALA A 168 7.08 -5.88 21.49
C ALA A 168 7.74 -4.95 22.53
N ALA A 169 9.00 -4.54 22.31
CA ALA A 169 9.72 -3.62 23.18
C ALA A 169 9.31 -2.15 22.95
N GLU A 170 8.76 -1.83 21.78
CA GLU A 170 8.30 -0.47 21.41
C GLU A 170 6.88 -0.14 21.92
N LEU A 171 6.11 -1.16 22.35
CA LEU A 171 4.75 -1.00 22.90
C LEU A 171 4.70 -1.05 24.44
N ALA A 172 5.83 -1.32 25.10
CA ALA A 172 5.94 -1.47 26.56
C ALA A 172 6.48 -0.17 27.21
#